data_AF-A0A968C406-F1
#
_entry.id   AF-A0A968C406-F1
#
_cell.length_a   1.000
_cell.length_b   1.000
_cell.length_c   1.000
_cell.angle_alpha   90.00
_cell.angle_beta   90.00
_cell.angle_gamma   90.00
#
_symmetry.space_group_name_H-M   'P 1'
#
loop_
_entity.id
_entity.type
_entity.pdbx_description
1 polymer ?
#
loop_
_entity_poly.entity_id
_entity_poly.type
_entity_poly.pdbx_seq_one_letter_code
_entity_poly.pdbx_strand_id
1 'polypeptide(L)'
;CENMGAQLVREVASKTSDVAGDGTTTATVLAQAIFREGVKAVTAGGNPMDIKRGIDAATETAVEAIQKLSRPVAGKAIAQVGSISANNDPMIGKI
;
A
#
# COMPACT_ATOMS: atom_id res chain seq x y z
N CYS A 1 19.25 -12.55 13.80
CA CYS A 1 19.07 -11.35 12.94
C CYS A 1 17.75 -11.35 12.15
N GLU A 2 17.11 -12.49 11.88
CA GLU A 2 15.79 -12.54 11.18
C GLU A 2 14.63 -11.87 11.92
N ASN A 3 14.61 -11.95 13.26
CA ASN A 3 13.45 -11.52 14.04
C ASN A 3 13.22 -9.99 14.01
N MET A 4 14.28 -9.18 13.91
CA MET A 4 14.17 -7.72 13.80
C MET A 4 13.61 -7.28 12.44
N GLY A 5 14.03 -7.91 11.35
CA GLY A 5 13.52 -7.58 10.00
C GLY A 5 12.04 -7.92 9.85
N ALA A 6 11.62 -9.07 10.40
CA ALA A 6 10.22 -9.48 10.41
C ALA A 6 9.34 -8.54 11.27
N GLN A 7 9.84 -8.06 12.41
CA GLN A 7 9.11 -7.12 13.26
C GLN A 7 8.92 -5.75 12.60
N LEU A 8 9.93 -5.22 11.91
CA LEU A 8 9.80 -3.95 11.18
C LEU A 8 8.75 -4.03 10.07
N VAL A 9 8.72 -5.12 9.29
CA VAL A 9 7.71 -5.31 8.24
C VAL A 9 6.31 -5.47 8.84
N ARG A 10 6.17 -6.20 9.95
CA ARG A 10 4.91 -6.35 10.67
C ARG A 10 4.36 -5.01 11.17
N GLU A 11 5.23 -4.14 11.66
CA GLU A 11 4.81 -2.84 12.21
C GLU A 11 4.33 -1.87 11.12
N VAL A 12 4.99 -1.88 9.96
CA VAL A 12 4.54 -1.13 8.78
C VAL A 12 3.19 -1.66 8.28
N ALA A 13 3.05 -2.99 8.19
CA ALA A 13 1.83 -3.63 7.74
C ALA A 13 0.64 -3.36 8.70
N SER A 14 0.89 -3.38 10.02
CA SER A 14 -0.12 -3.04 11.04
C SER A 14 -0.64 -1.61 10.89
N LYS A 15 0.26 -0.64 10.67
CA LYS A 15 -0.13 0.77 10.47
C LYS A 15 -0.96 0.97 9.21
N THR A 16 -0.72 0.20 8.14
CA THR A 16 -1.57 0.22 6.94
C THR A 16 -2.98 -0.30 7.26
N SER A 17 -3.07 -1.39 8.03
CA SER A 17 -4.36 -1.96 8.45
C SER A 17 -5.19 -0.99 9.28
N ASP A 18 -4.56 -0.27 10.22
CA ASP A 18 -5.27 0.62 11.15
C ASP A 18 -5.86 1.86 10.45
N VAL A 19 -5.27 2.30 9.34
CA VAL A 19 -5.72 3.49 8.59
C VAL A 19 -6.61 3.13 7.41
N ALA A 20 -6.27 2.08 6.66
CA ALA A 20 -6.95 1.72 5.41
C ALA A 20 -7.94 0.55 5.56
N GLY A 21 -7.86 -0.25 6.63
CA GLY A 21 -8.71 -1.44 6.86
C GLY A 21 -8.41 -2.65 5.98
N ASP A 22 -7.81 -2.44 4.81
CA ASP A 22 -7.31 -3.43 3.86
C ASP A 22 -5.99 -2.95 3.22
N GLY A 23 -5.16 -3.85 2.71
CA GLY A 23 -3.89 -3.51 2.04
C GLY A 23 -2.63 -3.96 2.78
N THR A 24 -2.75 -4.60 3.94
CA THR A 24 -1.64 -5.16 4.74
C THR A 24 -0.78 -6.15 3.92
N THR A 25 -1.41 -7.02 3.13
CA THR A 25 -0.71 -7.98 2.27
C THR A 25 0.01 -7.27 1.12
N THR A 26 -0.65 -6.30 0.48
CA THR A 26 -0.08 -5.49 -0.60
C THR A 26 1.13 -4.70 -0.11
N ALA A 27 1.03 -4.06 1.06
CA ALA A 27 2.14 -3.33 1.68
C ALA A 27 3.33 -4.24 1.97
N THR A 28 3.07 -5.45 2.47
CA THR A 28 4.12 -6.44 2.79
C THR A 28 4.87 -6.90 1.53
N VAL A 29 4.15 -7.25 0.47
CA VAL A 29 4.74 -7.71 -0.80
C VAL A 29 5.52 -6.59 -1.48
N LEU A 30 4.99 -5.36 -1.48
CA LEU A 30 5.69 -4.19 -2.04
C LEU A 30 6.96 -3.87 -1.25
N ALA A 31 6.90 -3.87 0.08
CA ALA A 31 8.06 -3.63 0.93
C ALA A 31 9.16 -4.68 0.68
N GLN A 32 8.79 -5.95 0.57
CA GLN A 32 9.74 -7.03 0.24
C GLN A 32 10.37 -6.82 -1.14
N ALA A 33 9.59 -6.47 -2.16
CA ALA A 33 10.08 -6.26 -3.52
C ALA A 33 11.03 -5.07 -3.60
N ILE A 34 10.65 -3.92 -3.03
CA ILE A 34 11.47 -2.70 -3.00
C ILE A 34 12.78 -2.97 -2.26
N PHE A 35 12.73 -3.66 -1.11
CA PHE A 35 13.93 -4.01 -0.36
C PHE A 35 14.87 -4.91 -1.17
N ARG A 36 14.35 -5.96 -1.79
CA ARG A 36 15.14 -6.90 -2.60
C ARG A 36 15.85 -6.21 -3.75
N GLU A 37 15.13 -5.38 -4.51
CA GLU A 37 15.71 -4.66 -5.64
C GLU A 37 16.65 -3.52 -5.19
N GLY A 38 16.33 -2.85 -4.08
CA GLY A 38 17.21 -1.86 -3.46
C GLY A 38 18.55 -2.45 -3.03
N VAL A 39 18.54 -3.63 -2.39
CA VAL A 39 19.78 -4.34 -2.03
C VAL A 39 20.60 -4.69 -3.26
N LYS A 40 19.98 -5.18 -4.34
CA LYS A 40 20.69 -5.45 -5.61
C LYS A 40 21.34 -4.19 -6.18
N ALA A 41 20.61 -3.08 -6.22
CA ALA A 41 21.12 -1.80 -6.73
C ALA A 41 22.32 -1.28 -5.90
N VAL A 42 22.27 -1.43 -4.58
CA VAL A 42 23.40 -1.10 -3.70
C VAL A 42 24.59 -2.03 -3.96
N THR A 43 24.36 -3.35 -4.07
CA THR A 43 25.45 -4.30 -4.36
C THR A 43 26.10 -4.09 -5.73
N ALA A 44 25.39 -3.49 -6.68
CA ALA A 44 25.91 -3.09 -7.98
C ALA A 44 26.72 -1.77 -7.94
N GLY A 45 26.94 -1.19 -6.75
CA GLY A 45 27.71 0.04 -6.56
C GLY A 45 26.85 1.31 -6.49
N GLY A 46 25.52 1.19 -6.47
CA GLY A 46 24.62 2.32 -6.30
C GLY A 46 24.70 2.93 -4.90
N ASN A 47 24.67 4.26 -4.81
CA ASN A 47 24.63 4.96 -3.53
C ASN A 47 23.28 4.74 -2.83
N PRO A 48 23.24 4.17 -1.61
CA PRO A 48 22.01 3.91 -0.88
C PRO A 48 21.14 5.16 -0.66
N MET A 49 21.77 6.33 -0.46
CA MET A 49 21.05 7.58 -0.23
C MET A 49 20.34 8.08 -1.49
N ASP A 50 20.96 7.92 -2.66
CA ASP A 50 20.37 8.32 -3.94
C ASP A 50 19.24 7.36 -4.33
N ILE A 51 19.41 6.07 -4.08
CA ILE A 51 18.36 5.05 -4.27
C ILE A 51 17.15 5.37 -3.38
N LYS A 52 17.38 5.67 -2.10
CA LYS A 52 16.29 6.09 -1.19
C LYS A 52 15.56 7.33 -1.72
N ARG A 53 16.30 8.36 -2.13
CA ARG A 53 15.70 9.58 -2.70
C ARG A 53 14.86 9.29 -3.94
N GLY A 54 15.35 8.44 -4.84
CA GLY A 54 14.62 8.01 -6.03
C GLY A 54 13.34 7.26 -5.69
N ILE A 55 13.39 6.34 -4.71
CA ILE A 55 12.21 5.61 -4.23
C ILE A 55 11.19 6.56 -3.61
N ASP A 56 11.63 7.51 -2.79
CA ASP A 56 10.73 8.48 -2.14
C ASP A 56 10.01 9.35 -3.20
N ALA A 57 10.74 9.89 -4.19
CA ALA A 57 10.15 10.68 -5.28
C ALA A 57 9.22 9.88 -6.21
N ALA A 58 9.59 8.63 -6.52
CA ALA A 58 8.74 7.74 -7.31
C ALA A 58 7.45 7.39 -6.57
N THR A 59 7.52 7.19 -5.26
CA THR A 59 6.36 6.91 -4.41
C THR A 59 5.39 8.09 -4.40
N GLU A 60 5.89 9.31 -4.22
CA GLU A 60 5.06 10.53 -4.27
C GLU A 60 4.33 10.66 -5.62
N THR A 61 5.05 10.49 -6.72
CA THR A 61 4.48 10.53 -8.08
C THR A 61 3.42 9.44 -8.28
N ALA A 62 3.66 8.22 -7.77
CA ALA A 62 2.71 7.11 -7.86
C ALA A 62 1.43 7.39 -7.07
N VAL A 63 1.54 7.96 -5.86
CA VAL A 63 0.39 8.34 -5.03
C VAL A 63 -0.46 9.40 -5.73
N GLU A 64 0.16 10.42 -6.32
CA GLU A 64 -0.56 11.44 -7.09
C GLU A 64 -1.31 10.85 -8.30
N ALA A 65 -0.66 9.93 -9.02
CA ALA A 65 -1.28 9.25 -10.15
C ALA A 65 -2.49 8.40 -9.72
N ILE A 66 -2.37 7.67 -8.60
CA ILE A 66 -3.47 6.89 -8.02
C ILE A 66 -4.63 7.80 -7.61
N GLN A 67 -4.35 8.95 -6.98
CA GLN A 67 -5.39 9.92 -6.64
C GLN A 67 -6.12 10.46 -7.87
N LYS A 68 -5.41 10.73 -8.98
CA LYS A 68 -6.02 11.16 -10.25
C LYS A 68 -6.90 10.09 -10.89
N LEU A 69 -6.60 8.81 -10.67
CA LEU A 69 -7.40 7.68 -11.14
C LEU A 69 -8.59 7.38 -10.24
N SER A 70 -8.55 7.84 -8.98
CA SER A 70 -9.63 7.63 -8.02
C SER A 70 -10.91 8.31 -8.47
N ARG A 71 -12.03 7.60 -8.32
CA ARG A 71 -13.36 8.13 -8.60
C ARG A 71 -14.05 8.45 -7.27
N PRO A 72 -14.42 9.71 -7.01
CA PRO A 72 -15.15 10.06 -5.80
C PRO A 72 -16.51 9.35 -5.80
N VAL A 73 -16.82 8.67 -4.70
CA VAL A 73 -18.08 7.96 -4.51
C VAL A 73 -19.06 8.88 -3.79
N ALA A 74 -20.21 9.19 -4.39
CA ALA A 74 -21.22 10.06 -3.80
C ALA A 74 -22.65 9.54 -3.98
N GLY A 75 -23.53 9.86 -3.02
CA GLY A 75 -24.96 9.55 -3.08
C GLY A 75 -25.25 8.04 -3.19
N LYS A 76 -26.04 7.64 -4.19
CA LYS A 76 -26.44 6.24 -4.41
C LYS A 76 -25.28 5.27 -4.68
N ALA A 77 -24.12 5.79 -5.08
CA ALA A 77 -22.93 4.98 -5.28
C ALA A 77 -22.34 4.45 -3.96
N ILE A 78 -22.62 5.09 -2.82
CA ILE A 78 -22.17 4.62 -1.50
C ILE A 78 -22.82 3.28 -1.16
N ALA A 79 -24.13 3.17 -1.38
CA ALA A 79 -24.89 1.93 -1.16
C ALA A 79 -24.40 0.79 -2.08
N GLN A 80 -24.05 1.13 -3.32
CA GLN A 80 -23.58 0.17 -4.32
C GLN A 80 -22.15 -0.31 -4.03
N VAL A 81 -21.26 0.59 -3.60
CA VAL A 81 -19.92 0.22 -3.14
C VAL A 81 -20.01 -0.59 -1.84
N GLY A 82 -20.89 -0.20 -0.92
CA GLY A 82 -21.15 -0.92 0.33
C GLY A 82 -21.66 -2.35 0.10
N SER A 83 -22.60 -2.55 -0.83
CA SER A 83 -23.10 -3.89 -1.15
C SER A 83 -22.05 -4.77 -1.82
N ILE A 84 -21.22 -4.21 -2.72
CA ILE A 84 -20.13 -4.96 -3.37
C ILE A 84 -19.06 -5.36 -2.34
N SER A 85 -18.69 -4.45 -1.44
CA SER A 85 -17.71 -4.72 -0.37
C SER A 85 -18.22 -5.71 0.68
N ALA A 86 -19.54 -5.77 0.91
CA ALA A 86 -20.20 -6.74 1.77
C ALA A 86 -20.51 -8.08 1.06
N ASN A 87 -19.72 -8.43 0.03
CA ASN A 87 -19.87 -9.69 -0.72
C ASN A 87 -21.24 -9.85 -1.42
N ASN A 88 -21.75 -8.77 -2.02
CA ASN A 88 -23.06 -8.65 -2.66
C ASN A 88 -24.28 -8.80 -1.72
N ASP A 89 -24.14 -8.51 -0.43
CA ASP A 89 -25.29 -8.45 0.48
C ASP A 89 -26.06 -7.12 0.32
N PRO A 90 -27.29 -7.11 -0.23
CA PRO A 90 -28.08 -5.91 -0.41
C PRO A 90 -28.70 -5.37 0.89
N MET A 91 -28.69 -6.15 1.99
CA MET A 91 -29.18 -5.69 3.30
C MET A 91 -28.15 -4.79 3.98
N ILE A 92 -26.85 -5.07 3.86
CA ILE A 92 -25.80 -4.24 4.45
C ILE A 92 -25.58 -2.94 3.65
N GLY A 93 -25.72 -2.97 2.32
CA GLY A 93 -25.56 -1.77 1.49
C GLY A 93 -26.69 -0.73 1.61
N LYS A 94 -27.81 -1.02 2.29
CA LYS A 94 -28.99 -0.14 2.41
C LYS A 94 -29.20 0.48 3.79
N ILE A 95 -28.47 0.04 4.81
CA ILE A 95 -28.47 0.62 6.16
C ILE A 95 -27.63 1.90 6.14
#